data_AF-K2CCP0-F1
#
_entry.id   AF-K2CCP0-F1
#
_cell.length_a   1.000
_cell.length_b   1.000
_cell.length_c   1.000
_cell.angle_alpha   90.00
_cell.angle_beta   90.00
_cell.angle_gamma   90.00
#
_symmetry.space_group_name_H-M   'P 1'
#
loop_
_entity.id
_entity.type
_entity.pdbx_description
1 polymer ?
#
loop_
_entity_poly.entity_id
_entity_poly.type
_entity_poly.pdbx_seq_one_letter_code
_entity_poly.pdbx_strand_id
1 'polypeptide(L)'
;MGHGSTTAWSTTDFNTADCEKLENGLKLPVIISVACVNGNFVGKDSFCEAWMNAGNIENPRGAVAIFGSTTNQSWVPPIKVQAAIVSDFIINDTYKTVGGLMTNGIIKGLEIYGVEPTGEGVKMMEQWHLFGDGTTMIRTRKPEKITLKISSESIAGESQAIVSVIDSNDKPVANARVTCYTKNLEQMASVTSNSQGVARVNIGVEKGGEAYVTVVGADLIPIVDQHIKF
;
A
#
# COMPACT_ATOMS: atom_id res chain seq x y z
N MET A 1 6.77 -17.78 9.13
CA MET A 1 7.78 -17.87 10.20
C MET A 1 8.43 -19.22 10.10
N GLY A 2 9.75 -19.29 9.92
CA GLY A 2 10.47 -20.56 9.83
C GLY A 2 11.81 -20.41 9.13
N HIS A 3 12.33 -21.51 8.61
CA HIS A 3 13.55 -21.49 7.81
C HIS A 3 13.27 -21.05 6.37
N GLY A 4 14.25 -20.38 5.78
CA GLY A 4 14.20 -19.93 4.40
C GLY A 4 15.56 -20.09 3.74
N SER A 5 15.52 -20.26 2.42
CA SER A 5 16.67 -20.13 1.55
C SER A 5 16.46 -18.94 0.61
N THR A 6 17.46 -18.64 -0.23
CA THR A 6 17.30 -17.64 -1.27
C THR A 6 16.14 -17.95 -2.21
N THR A 7 15.67 -19.19 -2.29
CA THR A 7 14.67 -19.61 -3.27
C THR A 7 13.45 -20.32 -2.68
N ALA A 8 13.33 -20.45 -1.34
CA ALA A 8 12.24 -21.23 -0.76
C ALA A 8 11.89 -20.87 0.69
N TRP A 9 10.67 -21.23 1.10
CA TRP A 9 10.32 -21.51 2.49
C TRP A 9 10.54 -22.99 2.78
N SER A 10 11.49 -23.32 3.67
CA SER A 10 11.88 -24.71 3.92
C SER A 10 10.82 -25.53 4.66
N THR A 11 9.93 -24.88 5.42
CA THR A 11 8.88 -25.60 6.17
C THR A 11 7.89 -26.32 5.25
N THR A 12 7.65 -25.78 4.06
CA THR A 12 6.64 -26.28 3.11
C THR A 12 7.22 -26.73 1.79
N ASP A 13 8.53 -26.57 1.60
CA ASP A 13 9.25 -26.71 0.33
C ASP A 13 8.73 -25.82 -0.82
N PHE A 14 7.89 -24.82 -0.50
CA PHE A 14 7.38 -23.87 -1.49
C PHE A 14 8.50 -22.96 -1.95
N ASN A 15 8.74 -22.92 -3.26
CA ASN A 15 9.93 -22.30 -3.85
C ASN A 15 9.61 -21.43 -5.06
N THR A 16 10.65 -20.83 -5.66
CA THR A 16 10.51 -19.94 -6.83
C THR A 16 9.80 -20.59 -8.03
N ALA A 17 10.00 -21.89 -8.28
CA ALA A 17 9.30 -22.60 -9.35
C ALA A 17 7.81 -22.81 -9.04
N ASP A 18 7.41 -22.75 -7.76
CA ASP A 18 6.00 -22.78 -7.37
C ASP A 18 5.34 -21.40 -7.50
N CYS A 19 6.08 -20.31 -7.27
CA CYS A 19 5.61 -18.94 -7.56
C CYS A 19 5.13 -18.80 -9.01
N GLU A 20 5.87 -19.37 -9.96
CA GLU A 20 5.51 -19.33 -11.39
C GLU A 20 4.22 -20.09 -11.70
N LYS A 21 3.83 -21.07 -10.88
CA LYS A 21 2.65 -21.92 -11.06
C LYS A 21 1.43 -21.40 -10.31
N LEU A 22 1.53 -20.29 -9.59
CA LEU A 22 0.41 -19.73 -8.84
C LEU A 22 -0.78 -19.38 -9.75
N GLU A 23 -1.98 -19.69 -9.29
CA GLU A 23 -3.24 -19.40 -10.01
C GLU A 23 -4.13 -18.45 -9.18
N ASN A 24 -3.53 -17.62 -8.34
CA ASN A 24 -4.27 -16.73 -7.43
C ASN A 24 -4.88 -15.51 -8.12
N GLY A 25 -4.61 -15.26 -9.40
CA GLY A 25 -5.23 -14.16 -10.13
C GLY A 25 -4.90 -12.81 -9.49
N LEU A 26 -5.91 -11.94 -9.41
CA LEU A 26 -5.84 -10.67 -8.69
C LEU A 26 -5.97 -10.79 -7.16
N LYS A 27 -5.98 -12.00 -6.58
CA LYS A 27 -5.96 -12.20 -5.13
C LYS A 27 -4.51 -12.16 -4.63
N LEU A 28 -3.90 -10.98 -4.77
CA LEU A 28 -2.49 -10.73 -4.49
C LEU A 28 -2.30 -10.33 -3.00
N PRO A 29 -1.67 -11.17 -2.16
CA PRO A 29 -1.45 -10.85 -0.76
C PRO A 29 -0.33 -9.84 -0.53
N VAL A 30 -0.32 -9.24 0.66
CA VAL A 30 0.88 -8.69 1.29
C VAL A 30 1.46 -9.75 2.20
N ILE A 31 2.74 -10.09 2.03
CA ILE A 31 3.39 -11.18 2.74
C ILE A 31 4.46 -10.62 3.68
N ILE A 32 4.40 -10.98 4.96
CA ILE A 32 5.45 -10.66 5.94
C ILE A 32 6.27 -11.93 6.17
N SER A 33 7.37 -12.09 5.42
CA SER A 33 8.23 -13.28 5.54
C SER A 33 9.23 -13.11 6.68
N VAL A 34 9.05 -13.95 7.72
CA VAL A 34 10.02 -14.14 8.80
C VAL A 34 10.77 -15.43 8.53
N ALA A 35 11.90 -15.30 7.82
CA ALA A 35 12.76 -16.39 7.39
C ALA A 35 14.10 -15.83 6.85
N CYS A 36 15.15 -16.66 6.89
CA CYS A 36 16.46 -16.29 6.38
C CYS A 36 16.45 -16.08 4.86
N VAL A 37 17.20 -15.08 4.39
CA VAL A 37 17.68 -14.87 3.00
C VAL A 37 16.65 -14.92 1.87
N ASN A 38 15.34 -14.93 2.16
CA ASN A 38 14.30 -14.92 1.13
C ASN A 38 14.35 -13.67 0.23
N GLY A 39 14.90 -12.57 0.74
CA GLY A 39 15.14 -11.34 0.01
C GLY A 39 16.60 -11.15 -0.40
N ASN A 40 17.40 -12.21 -0.54
CA ASN A 40 18.79 -12.09 -0.99
C ASN A 40 18.86 -11.82 -2.51
N PHE A 41 18.61 -10.56 -2.90
CA PHE A 41 18.48 -10.10 -4.29
C PHE A 41 19.82 -9.77 -4.99
N VAL A 42 20.96 -10.05 -4.36
CA VAL A 42 22.27 -9.75 -4.95
C VAL A 42 22.76 -10.96 -5.76
N GLY A 43 22.89 -10.78 -7.07
CA GLY A 43 23.54 -11.73 -7.98
C GLY A 43 22.68 -12.92 -8.44
N LYS A 44 21.40 -12.98 -8.05
CA LYS A 44 20.40 -13.94 -8.52
C LYS A 44 18.99 -13.49 -8.11
N ASP A 45 17.97 -14.03 -8.77
CA ASP A 45 16.58 -13.84 -8.37
C ASP A 45 16.32 -14.48 -7.01
N SER A 46 15.90 -13.66 -6.06
CA SER A 46 15.48 -14.07 -4.74
C SER A 46 14.05 -14.61 -4.73
N PHE A 47 13.69 -15.32 -3.66
CA PHE A 47 12.35 -15.82 -3.44
C PHE A 47 11.32 -14.68 -3.41
N CYS A 48 11.67 -13.55 -2.80
CA CYS A 48 10.85 -12.35 -2.83
C CYS A 48 10.67 -11.79 -4.25
N GLU A 49 11.73 -11.75 -5.07
CA GLU A 49 11.61 -11.32 -6.47
C GLU A 49 10.75 -12.29 -7.29
N ALA A 50 10.87 -13.60 -7.08
CA ALA A 50 10.01 -14.58 -7.75
C ALA A 50 8.52 -14.38 -7.42
N TRP A 51 8.18 -14.01 -6.18
CA TRP A 51 6.81 -13.64 -5.81
C TRP A 51 6.30 -12.38 -6.53
N MET A 52 7.17 -11.37 -6.71
CA MET A 52 6.82 -10.11 -7.35
C MET A 52 6.77 -10.20 -8.88
N ASN A 53 7.63 -11.03 -9.46
CA ASN A 53 7.73 -11.24 -10.91
C ASN A 53 6.77 -12.33 -11.42
N ALA A 54 6.02 -12.98 -10.53
CA ALA A 54 5.07 -14.00 -10.92
C ALA A 54 3.90 -13.37 -11.71
N GLY A 55 3.69 -13.82 -12.94
CA GLY A 55 2.56 -13.39 -13.78
C GLY A 55 2.79 -12.14 -14.62
N ASN A 56 1.71 -11.68 -15.24
CA ASN A 56 1.66 -10.45 -16.03
C ASN A 56 0.23 -9.88 -16.01
N ILE A 57 -0.03 -8.81 -16.77
CA ILE A 57 -1.33 -8.14 -16.78
C ILE A 57 -2.46 -9.04 -17.32
N GLU A 58 -2.15 -9.93 -18.26
CA GLU A 58 -3.10 -10.89 -18.83
C GLU A 58 -3.35 -12.10 -17.90
N ASN A 59 -2.38 -12.44 -17.06
CA ASN A 59 -2.38 -13.60 -16.16
C ASN A 59 -1.74 -13.24 -14.81
N PRO A 60 -2.43 -12.42 -13.99
CA PRO A 60 -1.89 -11.94 -12.73
C PRO A 60 -1.77 -13.10 -11.73
N ARG A 61 -0.68 -13.13 -10.97
CA ARG A 61 -0.43 -14.09 -9.88
C ARG A 61 0.65 -13.52 -8.96
N GLY A 62 1.05 -14.25 -7.93
CA GLY A 62 2.09 -13.78 -7.01
C GLY A 62 1.53 -12.93 -5.88
N ALA A 63 2.24 -11.85 -5.54
CA ALA A 63 1.92 -10.97 -4.42
C ALA A 63 1.95 -9.49 -4.81
N VAL A 64 1.24 -8.63 -4.06
CA VAL A 64 1.31 -7.18 -4.26
C VAL A 64 2.50 -6.57 -3.51
N ALA A 65 2.93 -7.25 -2.45
CA ALA A 65 4.16 -6.94 -1.73
C ALA A 65 4.63 -8.12 -0.88
N ILE A 66 5.94 -8.22 -0.65
CA ILE A 66 6.53 -9.16 0.28
C ILE A 66 7.68 -8.49 1.06
N PHE A 67 7.74 -8.74 2.37
CA PHE A 67 8.87 -8.33 3.20
C PHE A 67 9.79 -9.54 3.36
N GLY A 68 11.09 -9.39 3.07
CA GLY A 68 12.04 -10.49 3.14
C GLY A 68 13.44 -10.03 3.50
N SER A 69 14.18 -10.88 4.20
CA SER A 69 15.53 -10.54 4.62
C SER A 69 16.57 -10.86 3.56
N THR A 70 17.53 -9.97 3.39
CA THR A 70 18.71 -10.16 2.54
C THR A 70 19.74 -11.11 3.16
N THR A 71 19.75 -11.27 4.49
CA THR A 71 20.71 -12.11 5.22
C THR A 71 20.00 -13.07 6.20
N ASN A 72 20.76 -13.70 7.11
CA ASN A 72 20.20 -14.59 8.11
C ASN A 72 19.51 -13.81 9.23
N GLN A 73 18.17 -13.86 9.23
CA GLN A 73 17.35 -13.33 10.30
C GLN A 73 17.56 -14.10 11.61
N SER A 74 17.61 -13.34 12.71
CA SER A 74 17.55 -13.90 14.05
C SER A 74 16.16 -14.46 14.32
N TRP A 75 16.04 -15.40 15.27
CA TRP A 75 14.78 -16.12 15.49
C TRP A 75 13.67 -15.24 16.07
N VAL A 76 13.92 -14.61 17.23
CA VAL A 76 12.88 -13.93 18.02
C VAL A 76 12.55 -12.51 17.52
N PRO A 77 13.53 -11.65 17.18
CA PRO A 77 13.26 -10.26 16.84
C PRO A 77 12.21 -10.03 15.73
N PRO A 78 12.35 -10.64 14.53
CA PRO A 78 11.37 -10.45 13.46
C PRO A 78 9.99 -11.06 13.78
N ILE A 79 9.90 -12.07 14.65
CA ILE A 79 8.61 -12.61 15.12
C ILE A 79 7.87 -11.58 15.96
N LYS A 80 8.56 -10.90 16.89
CA LYS A 80 7.95 -9.84 17.71
C LYS A 80 7.52 -8.64 16.88
N VAL A 81 8.31 -8.27 15.88
CA VAL A 81 7.95 -7.19 14.96
C VAL A 81 6.78 -7.57 14.07
N GLN A 82 6.76 -8.78 13.50
CA GLN A 82 5.61 -9.27 12.75
C GLN A 82 4.33 -9.25 13.61
N ALA A 83 4.42 -9.68 14.87
CA ALA A 83 3.30 -9.63 15.80
C ALA A 83 2.80 -8.20 15.99
N ALA A 84 3.69 -7.22 16.23
CA ALA A 84 3.32 -5.82 16.39
C ALA A 84 2.72 -5.21 15.10
N ILE A 85 3.25 -5.54 13.92
CA ILE A 85 2.65 -5.12 12.64
C ILE A 85 1.20 -5.58 12.56
N VAL A 86 0.91 -6.80 12.98
CA VAL A 86 -0.47 -7.32 12.96
C VAL A 86 -1.31 -6.70 14.08
N SER A 87 -0.89 -6.81 15.33
CA SER A 87 -1.69 -6.47 16.50
C SER A 87 -1.85 -4.97 16.71
N ASP A 88 -0.81 -4.20 16.45
CA ASP A 88 -0.76 -2.79 16.81
C ASP A 88 -1.11 -1.93 15.61
N PHE A 89 -0.76 -2.36 14.38
CA PHE A 89 -0.92 -1.54 13.18
C PHE A 89 -2.11 -1.93 12.31
N ILE A 90 -2.18 -3.20 11.89
CA ILE A 90 -3.24 -3.68 10.98
C ILE A 90 -4.59 -3.72 11.69
N ILE A 91 -4.67 -4.35 12.87
CA ILE A 91 -5.93 -4.46 13.61
C ILE A 91 -6.51 -3.08 13.98
N ASN A 92 -5.65 -2.11 14.28
CA ASN A 92 -6.05 -0.77 14.69
C ASN A 92 -6.10 0.23 13.53
N ASP A 93 -5.93 -0.20 12.28
CA ASP A 93 -5.93 0.66 11.09
C ASP A 93 -4.95 1.84 11.15
N THR A 94 -3.84 1.67 11.87
CA THR A 94 -2.86 2.74 12.16
C THR A 94 -2.03 3.09 10.93
N TYR A 95 -1.55 2.07 10.20
CA TYR A 95 -0.84 2.25 8.94
C TYR A 95 -1.56 1.50 7.83
N LYS A 96 -1.88 2.24 6.76
CA LYS A 96 -2.76 1.77 5.68
C LYS A 96 -2.01 1.49 4.39
N THR A 97 -0.70 1.71 4.36
CA THR A 97 0.15 1.41 3.21
C THR A 97 1.17 0.34 3.57
N VAL A 98 1.58 -0.42 2.56
CA VAL A 98 2.61 -1.46 2.69
C VAL A 98 3.91 -0.89 3.26
N GLY A 99 4.38 0.26 2.75
CA GLY A 99 5.56 0.94 3.26
C GLY A 99 5.36 1.47 4.68
N GLY A 100 4.16 1.96 5.01
CA GLY A 100 3.81 2.36 6.37
C GLY A 100 3.92 1.21 7.37
N LEU A 101 3.44 0.01 7.01
CA LEU A 101 3.60 -1.19 7.84
C LEU A 101 5.08 -1.59 8.00
N MET A 102 5.84 -1.63 6.90
CA MET A 102 7.24 -2.05 6.93
C MET A 102 8.09 -1.09 7.77
N THR A 103 8.07 0.20 7.44
CA THR A 103 8.91 1.21 8.11
C THR A 103 8.61 1.29 9.59
N ASN A 104 7.33 1.32 9.98
CA ASN A 104 6.98 1.37 11.41
C ASN A 104 7.21 0.04 12.11
N GLY A 105 7.16 -1.09 11.40
CA GLY A 105 7.62 -2.39 11.92
C GLY A 105 9.11 -2.35 12.26
N ILE A 106 9.95 -1.82 11.37
CA ILE A 106 11.38 -1.64 11.63
C ILE A 106 11.64 -0.70 12.81
N ILE A 107 10.94 0.43 12.89
CA ILE A 107 11.00 1.34 14.04
C ILE A 107 10.64 0.59 15.33
N LYS A 108 9.56 -0.20 15.33
CA LYS A 108 9.18 -1.04 16.47
C LYS A 108 10.27 -2.03 16.86
N GLY A 109 10.98 -2.56 15.88
CA GLY A 109 12.17 -3.37 16.08
C GLY A 109 13.28 -2.65 16.83
N LEU A 110 13.61 -1.44 16.38
CA LEU A 110 14.61 -0.58 17.01
C LEU A 110 14.20 -0.18 18.44
N GLU A 111 12.91 0.05 18.69
CA GLU A 111 12.39 0.32 20.04
C GLU A 111 12.58 -0.87 21.00
N ILE A 112 12.31 -2.09 20.53
CA ILE A 112 12.35 -3.29 21.37
C ILE A 112 13.79 -3.79 21.56
N TYR A 113 14.61 -3.70 20.51
CA TYR A 113 15.93 -4.36 20.45
C TYR A 113 17.12 -3.39 20.39
N GLY A 114 16.86 -2.08 20.49
CA GLY A 114 17.87 -1.04 20.56
C GLY A 114 18.45 -0.63 19.21
N VAL A 115 19.26 0.43 19.26
CA VAL A 115 19.90 1.08 18.09
C VAL A 115 21.41 0.88 18.07
N GLU A 116 21.92 -0.09 18.83
CA GLU A 116 23.36 -0.36 18.84
C GLU A 116 23.82 -0.87 17.47
N PRO A 117 24.95 -0.39 16.91
CA PRO A 117 25.34 -0.67 15.53
C PRO A 117 25.46 -2.15 15.16
N THR A 118 25.70 -3.03 16.13
CA THR A 118 25.78 -4.49 15.93
C THR A 118 24.65 -5.25 16.62
N GLY A 119 23.66 -4.52 17.14
CA GLY A 119 22.49 -5.05 17.83
C GLY A 119 21.40 -5.53 16.89
N GLU A 120 20.45 -6.30 17.45
CA GLU A 120 19.39 -6.95 16.68
C GLU A 120 18.42 -5.97 16.00
N GLY A 121 18.15 -4.81 16.62
CA GLY A 121 17.31 -3.78 16.01
C GLY A 121 17.92 -3.23 14.72
N VAL A 122 19.19 -2.80 14.78
CA VAL A 122 19.93 -2.27 13.61
C VAL A 122 20.12 -3.35 12.55
N LYS A 123 20.53 -4.57 12.94
CA LYS A 123 20.65 -5.70 12.02
C LYS A 123 19.34 -5.95 11.26
N MET A 124 18.19 -5.90 11.94
CA MET A 124 16.89 -6.08 11.30
C MET A 124 16.53 -4.92 10.35
N MET A 125 16.80 -3.67 10.77
CA MET A 125 16.63 -2.49 9.91
C MET A 125 17.43 -2.61 8.61
N GLU A 126 18.67 -3.07 8.69
CA GLU A 126 19.56 -3.19 7.53
C GLU A 126 19.21 -4.36 6.61
N GLN A 127 18.67 -5.46 7.15
CA GLN A 127 18.47 -6.69 6.38
C GLN A 127 17.06 -6.86 5.83
N TRP A 128 16.03 -6.37 6.49
CA TRP A 128 14.64 -6.66 6.12
C TRP A 128 14.13 -5.60 5.15
N HIS A 129 13.75 -6.04 3.94
CA HIS A 129 13.39 -5.16 2.85
C HIS A 129 11.97 -5.41 2.37
N LEU A 130 11.35 -4.35 1.86
CA LEU A 130 10.10 -4.41 1.11
C LEU A 130 10.41 -4.63 -0.38
N PHE A 131 9.74 -5.62 -0.97
CA PHE A 131 9.63 -5.81 -2.41
C PHE A 131 8.20 -5.50 -2.84
N GLY A 132 8.04 -4.65 -3.85
CA GLY A 132 6.76 -4.10 -4.31
C GLY A 132 6.64 -2.60 -4.05
N ASP A 133 5.44 -2.05 -4.26
CA ASP A 133 5.17 -0.62 -4.13
C ASP A 133 4.75 -0.27 -2.69
N GLY A 134 5.61 0.48 -1.98
CA GLY A 134 5.36 0.94 -0.61
C GLY A 134 4.19 1.91 -0.46
N THR A 135 3.74 2.53 -1.54
CA THR A 135 2.57 3.43 -1.55
C THR A 135 1.25 2.67 -1.68
N THR A 136 1.29 1.37 -2.01
CA THR A 136 0.12 0.51 -2.10
C THR A 136 -0.68 0.57 -0.81
N MET A 137 -1.94 0.98 -0.90
CA MET A 137 -2.88 0.88 0.22
C MET A 137 -3.32 -0.57 0.39
N ILE A 138 -3.12 -1.11 1.60
CA ILE A 138 -3.55 -2.46 1.92
C ILE A 138 -5.08 -2.51 2.02
N ARG A 139 -5.64 -3.68 1.72
CA ARG A 139 -7.05 -3.99 1.98
C ARG A 139 -7.09 -5.06 3.06
N THR A 140 -7.70 -4.73 4.19
CA THR A 140 -7.86 -5.65 5.34
C THR A 140 -9.29 -6.16 5.44
N ARG A 141 -10.22 -5.52 4.73
CA ARG A 141 -11.64 -5.85 4.67
C ARG A 141 -12.14 -5.82 3.23
N LYS A 142 -13.37 -6.29 3.03
CA LYS A 142 -14.08 -6.13 1.76
C LYS A 142 -14.19 -4.63 1.47
N PRO A 143 -13.76 -4.16 0.28
CA PRO A 143 -13.81 -2.74 -0.01
C PRO A 143 -15.25 -2.25 -0.19
N GLU A 144 -15.54 -1.09 0.39
CA GLU A 144 -16.85 -0.45 0.38
C GLU A 144 -17.04 0.38 -0.89
N LYS A 145 -18.26 0.37 -1.44
CA LYS A 145 -18.60 1.19 -2.61
C LYS A 145 -18.90 2.61 -2.14
N ILE A 146 -18.36 3.59 -2.86
CA ILE A 146 -18.64 5.00 -2.62
C ILE A 146 -19.42 5.61 -3.79
N THR A 147 -20.09 6.72 -3.52
CA THR A 147 -20.72 7.61 -4.51
C THR A 147 -20.22 9.04 -4.28
N LEU A 148 -20.06 9.79 -5.37
CA LEU A 148 -19.65 11.20 -5.31
C LEU A 148 -20.84 12.10 -5.65
N LYS A 149 -21.03 13.16 -4.87
CA LYS A 149 -21.81 14.33 -5.29
C LYS A 149 -20.83 15.47 -5.49
N ILE A 150 -20.77 15.96 -6.72
CA ILE A 150 -19.76 16.94 -7.13
C ILE A 150 -20.46 18.24 -7.53
N SER A 151 -20.00 19.35 -6.97
CA SER A 151 -20.34 20.69 -7.42
C SER A 151 -19.06 21.51 -7.65
N SER A 152 -19.16 22.59 -8.38
CA SER A 152 -18.04 23.47 -8.70
C SER A 152 -18.35 24.93 -8.37
N GLU A 153 -17.31 25.67 -8.00
CA GLU A 153 -17.32 27.12 -7.85
C GLU A 153 -16.10 27.68 -8.58
N SER A 154 -16.26 28.80 -9.29
CA SER A 154 -15.20 29.34 -10.14
C SER A 154 -15.03 30.83 -9.89
N ILE A 155 -13.78 31.24 -9.64
CA ILE A 155 -13.35 32.64 -9.58
C ILE A 155 -12.42 32.95 -10.77
N ALA A 156 -11.97 34.19 -10.91
CA ALA A 156 -11.08 34.55 -12.00
C ALA A 156 -9.73 33.80 -11.87
N GLY A 157 -9.40 32.96 -12.85
CA GLY A 157 -8.15 32.21 -12.93
C GLY A 157 -8.06 30.94 -12.08
N GLU A 158 -9.08 30.60 -11.29
CA GLU A 158 -9.07 29.41 -10.42
C GLU A 158 -10.49 28.86 -10.22
N SER A 159 -10.60 27.53 -10.18
CA SER A 159 -11.85 26.83 -9.90
C SER A 159 -11.68 25.87 -8.72
N GLN A 160 -12.78 25.57 -8.02
CA GLN A 160 -12.82 24.66 -6.89
C GLN A 160 -13.81 23.52 -7.19
N ALA A 161 -13.35 22.28 -7.08
CA ALA A 161 -14.20 21.10 -7.04
C ALA A 161 -14.60 20.81 -5.59
N ILE A 162 -15.89 20.76 -5.31
CA ILE A 162 -16.45 20.40 -4.01
C ILE A 162 -17.02 19.00 -4.14
N VAL A 163 -16.36 18.03 -3.52
CA VAL A 163 -16.67 16.61 -3.66
C VAL A 163 -17.16 16.08 -2.32
N SER A 164 -18.42 15.65 -2.28
CA SER A 164 -18.99 14.92 -1.15
C SER A 164 -18.90 13.42 -1.42
N VAL A 165 -18.15 12.71 -0.57
CA VAL A 165 -17.93 11.26 -0.63
C VAL A 165 -18.85 10.59 0.38
N ILE A 166 -19.75 9.74 -0.11
CA ILE A 166 -20.69 8.98 0.72
C ILE A 166 -20.59 7.48 0.45
N ASP A 167 -20.83 6.67 1.48
CA ASP A 167 -20.86 5.20 1.38
C ASP A 167 -22.20 4.69 0.84
N SER A 168 -22.36 3.37 0.76
CA SER A 168 -23.60 2.72 0.30
C SER A 168 -24.82 2.96 1.19
N ASN A 169 -24.64 3.51 2.40
CA ASN A 169 -25.69 3.80 3.38
C ASN A 169 -25.91 5.31 3.54
N ASP A 170 -25.49 6.11 2.55
CA ASP A 170 -25.55 7.57 2.55
C ASP A 170 -24.79 8.25 3.70
N LYS A 171 -23.84 7.56 4.34
CA LYS A 171 -23.00 8.14 5.40
C LYS A 171 -21.77 8.82 4.82
N PRO A 172 -21.33 9.95 5.41
CA PRO A 172 -20.13 10.63 4.97
C PRO A 172 -18.86 9.79 5.19
N VAL A 173 -17.99 9.76 4.18
CA VAL A 173 -16.71 9.04 4.24
C VAL A 173 -15.59 10.03 4.49
N ALA A 174 -15.09 10.05 5.72
CA ALA A 174 -13.93 10.85 6.10
C ALA A 174 -12.61 10.22 5.61
N ASN A 175 -11.58 11.04 5.47
CA ASN A 175 -10.22 10.63 5.14
C ASN A 175 -10.02 9.97 3.77
N ALA A 176 -10.96 10.12 2.85
CA ALA A 176 -10.77 9.75 1.44
C ALA A 176 -9.89 10.80 0.76
N ARG A 177 -8.87 10.37 0.02
CA ARG A 177 -8.04 11.26 -0.81
C ARG A 177 -8.78 11.56 -2.10
N VAL A 178 -9.10 12.82 -2.31
CA VAL A 178 -9.74 13.34 -3.52
C VAL A 178 -8.71 14.13 -4.30
N THR A 179 -8.46 13.71 -5.53
CA THR A 179 -7.52 14.35 -6.44
C THR A 179 -8.27 14.88 -7.65
N CYS A 180 -8.14 16.17 -7.94
CA CYS A 180 -8.66 16.78 -9.17
C CYS A 180 -7.51 17.13 -10.10
N TYR A 181 -7.64 16.84 -11.39
CA TYR A 181 -6.58 17.05 -12.39
C TYR A 181 -7.13 17.27 -13.79
N THR A 182 -6.37 18.00 -14.59
CA THR A 182 -6.62 18.14 -16.03
C THR A 182 -6.20 16.89 -16.79
N LYS A 183 -6.73 16.67 -18.00
CA LYS A 183 -6.46 15.48 -18.82
C LYS A 183 -4.97 15.14 -18.98
N ASN A 184 -4.14 16.17 -19.12
CA ASN A 184 -2.69 16.05 -19.33
C ASN A 184 -1.88 16.14 -18.03
N LEU A 185 -2.54 16.23 -16.87
CA LEU A 185 -1.93 16.40 -15.55
C LEU A 185 -1.12 17.69 -15.39
N GLU A 186 -1.29 18.68 -16.27
CA GLU A 186 -0.62 20.00 -16.19
C GLU A 186 -1.02 20.75 -14.92
N GLN A 187 -2.22 20.49 -14.43
CA GLN A 187 -2.72 20.98 -13.16
C GLN A 187 -3.32 19.82 -12.38
N MET A 188 -2.95 19.72 -11.12
CA MET A 188 -3.43 18.70 -10.20
C MET A 188 -3.38 19.22 -8.77
N ALA A 189 -4.41 18.91 -7.99
CA ALA A 189 -4.41 19.11 -6.55
C ALA A 189 -5.08 17.93 -5.85
N SER A 190 -4.64 17.64 -4.62
CA SER A 190 -5.21 16.58 -3.78
C SER A 190 -5.56 17.14 -2.41
N VAL A 191 -6.71 16.77 -1.88
CA VAL A 191 -7.09 17.01 -0.48
C VAL A 191 -7.77 15.79 0.10
N THR A 192 -7.93 15.78 1.41
CA THR A 192 -8.57 14.70 2.14
C THR A 192 -9.97 15.13 2.56
N SER A 193 -10.97 14.26 2.42
CA SER A 193 -12.33 14.54 2.89
C SER A 193 -12.37 14.69 4.41
N ASN A 194 -13.12 15.68 4.89
CA ASN A 194 -13.28 15.94 6.32
C ASN A 194 -14.27 14.96 6.99
N SER A 195 -14.61 15.17 8.27
CA SER A 195 -15.56 14.33 9.01
C SER A 195 -16.99 14.31 8.43
N GLN A 196 -17.34 15.28 7.59
CA GLN A 196 -18.60 15.35 6.85
C GLN A 196 -18.49 14.75 5.43
N GLY A 197 -17.37 14.10 5.11
CA GLY A 197 -17.13 13.49 3.80
C GLY A 197 -16.88 14.50 2.68
N VAL A 198 -16.64 15.78 3.00
CA VAL A 198 -16.47 16.83 2.01
C VAL A 198 -14.99 17.12 1.79
N ALA A 199 -14.59 17.15 0.53
CA ALA A 199 -13.27 17.56 0.04
C ALA A 199 -13.43 18.78 -0.88
N ARG A 200 -12.64 19.84 -0.65
CA ARG A 200 -12.63 21.06 -1.47
C ARG A 200 -11.27 21.18 -2.14
N VAL A 201 -11.23 20.92 -3.45
CA VAL A 201 -9.99 20.88 -4.23
C VAL A 201 -9.94 22.12 -5.11
N ASN A 202 -9.06 23.05 -4.78
CA ASN A 202 -8.74 24.17 -5.66
C ASN A 202 -7.84 23.71 -6.81
N ILE A 203 -8.11 24.16 -8.03
CA ILE A 203 -7.35 23.84 -9.22
C ILE A 203 -7.30 25.08 -10.13
N GLY A 204 -6.15 25.36 -10.75
CA GLY A 204 -5.91 26.55 -11.58
C GLY A 204 -6.64 26.56 -12.93
N VAL A 205 -7.81 25.93 -13.03
CA VAL A 205 -8.63 25.85 -14.23
C VAL A 205 -9.59 27.04 -14.24
N GLU A 206 -9.79 27.67 -15.40
CA GLU A 206 -10.78 28.74 -15.55
C GLU A 206 -12.21 28.21 -15.63
N LYS A 207 -13.19 29.09 -15.38
CA LYS A 207 -14.61 28.77 -15.56
C LYS A 207 -14.88 28.24 -16.97
N GLY A 208 -15.62 27.13 -17.07
CA GLY A 208 -15.90 26.42 -18.31
C GLY A 208 -14.85 25.38 -18.68
N GLY A 209 -13.71 25.34 -17.98
CA GLY A 209 -12.68 24.34 -18.17
C GLY A 209 -13.10 22.95 -17.66
N GLU A 210 -12.36 21.94 -18.10
CA GLU A 210 -12.67 20.53 -17.87
C GLU A 210 -11.55 19.85 -17.07
N ALA A 211 -11.93 18.96 -16.18
CA ALA A 211 -11.01 18.17 -15.36
C ALA A 211 -11.63 16.80 -15.03
N TYR A 212 -10.87 16.03 -14.26
CA TYR A 212 -11.24 14.73 -13.74
C TYR A 212 -11.04 14.72 -12.23
N VAL A 213 -11.84 13.91 -11.55
CA VAL A 213 -11.76 13.66 -10.12
C VAL A 213 -11.54 12.16 -9.90
N THR A 214 -10.49 11.83 -9.15
CA THR A 214 -10.23 10.49 -8.66
C THR A 214 -10.32 10.48 -7.13
N VAL A 215 -11.01 9.51 -6.57
CA VAL A 215 -11.17 9.32 -5.12
C VAL A 215 -10.68 7.94 -4.73
N VAL A 216 -9.72 7.92 -3.81
CA VAL A 216 -9.11 6.70 -3.25
C VAL A 216 -9.12 6.75 -1.73
N GLY A 217 -9.15 5.59 -1.08
CA GLY A 217 -9.03 5.49 0.37
C GLY A 217 -8.88 4.04 0.81
N ALA A 218 -8.49 3.86 2.07
CA ALA A 218 -8.36 2.53 2.65
C ALA A 218 -9.71 1.80 2.65
N ASP A 219 -9.70 0.54 2.23
CA ASP A 219 -10.89 -0.29 2.07
C ASP A 219 -12.02 0.35 1.24
N LEU A 220 -11.72 1.26 0.30
CA LEU A 220 -12.71 1.82 -0.64
C LEU A 220 -12.51 1.23 -2.04
N ILE A 221 -13.61 1.02 -2.77
CA ILE A 221 -13.57 0.84 -4.22
C ILE A 221 -13.30 2.23 -4.83
N PRO A 222 -12.16 2.44 -5.51
CA PRO A 222 -11.82 3.76 -6.03
C PRO A 222 -12.79 4.19 -7.13
N ILE A 223 -13.07 5.49 -7.18
CA ILE A 223 -13.68 6.13 -8.37
C ILE A 223 -12.55 6.83 -9.10
N VAL A 224 -12.39 6.53 -10.38
CA VAL A 224 -11.27 6.99 -11.20
C VAL A 224 -11.81 7.77 -12.39
N ASP A 225 -11.15 8.87 -12.73
CA ASP A 225 -11.43 9.69 -13.91
C ASP A 225 -12.89 10.20 -14.01
N GLN A 226 -13.51 10.58 -12.89
CA GLN A 226 -14.85 11.18 -12.91
C GLN A 226 -14.78 12.59 -13.51
N HIS A 227 -15.29 12.75 -14.73
CA HIS A 227 -15.30 14.04 -15.42
C HIS A 227 -16.08 15.12 -14.65
N ILE A 228 -15.55 16.34 -14.63
CA ILE A 228 -16.16 17.56 -14.08
C ILE A 228 -15.92 18.74 -15.03
N LYS A 229 -16.90 19.65 -15.10
CA LYS A 229 -16.79 20.94 -15.76
C LYS A 229 -17.03 22.08 -14.76
N PHE A 230 -16.18 23.09 -14.80
CA PHE A 230 -16.20 24.25 -13.88
C PHE A 230 -16.97 25.45 -14.42
#